data_AF-A0A2D9XE33-F1
#
_entry.id   AF-A0A2D9XE33-F1
#
_cell.length_a   1.000
_cell.length_b   1.000
_cell.length_c   1.000
_cell.angle_alpha   90.00
_cell.angle_beta   90.00
_cell.angle_gamma   90.00
#
_symmetry.space_group_name_H-M   'P 1'
#
loop_
_entity.id
_entity.type
_entity.pdbx_description
1 polymer ?
#
loop_
_entity_poly.entity_id
_entity_poly.type
_entity_poly.pdbx_seq_one_letter_code
_entity_poly.pdbx_strand_id
1 'polypeptide(L)'
;MGTGSSRKSATNSVLWHIGDEIPYIPNKKAGGVCIGGKIAPIFFNTMEDAGALPFECDVDQLNTGDIIDINVYEGTVKSHEDQRLLSNFELKTNVLLDEVRAGGRIPLIIGRGLTQKARETLNLGPSDIFKSPVGSSDAPNGFTLAQKMVGRACGVEGVLPGSYCEPKMTTVGSQDTTGPMTRDELKDLACLGFSADLVMQSFCHTAAYPKPVDIETQHSLPDFIHTRGGISLRPGDGIIHSWLNRMLLPDTVGTGGDSHTRFPIGISFPAGSGLVAFAAATGVMPLDMPESVLVRFKGEMQPGITLRDLVNAIPYAAIQSGDLTIEKKGKKNIFSGRILEIEGLPNLKVEQAFEISDASAERSAGGCTIRLDKEPIIEYFHSNITMLRWMIDNGYQDPRTLERRAQAMEEWLANPVLLEPDSEAEYFKVIEIDLNEIKEPLLACPNDPDDIKTLSEVAGTKIDEVFIGSCMTNIGHFRAAAEVLKQVDGGLPTRLWVAPPTKMDEHQLTEEGIYNIFGTSGARTEMPGCSLCMGNQARVAANSTVVSTSTRNFPNRLGQGADVFLASSELAAVSAALGKIPTMSEYLEYMSSINTMSENIYRYLNFNEIEEFIQASDRAKSIPLTNVQDVA
;
A
#
# COMPACT_ATOMS: atom_id res chain seq x y z
N MET A 1 -3.22 -14.70 11.02
CA MET A 1 -3.20 -13.62 12.03
C MET A 1 -2.65 -12.34 11.39
N GLY A 2 -3.14 -11.16 11.80
CA GLY A 2 -2.52 -9.88 11.44
C GLY A 2 -2.79 -9.33 10.02
N THR A 3 -3.76 -9.87 9.29
CA THR A 3 -4.10 -9.43 7.92
C THR A 3 -4.71 -8.03 7.88
N GLY A 4 -4.46 -7.28 6.80
CA GLY A 4 -5.09 -5.99 6.52
C GLY A 4 -4.23 -4.78 6.86
N SER A 5 -4.69 -3.95 7.80
CA SER A 5 -4.08 -2.65 8.11
C SER A 5 -2.71 -2.79 8.79
N SER A 6 -1.75 -1.93 8.42
CA SER A 6 -0.43 -1.81 9.06
C SER A 6 -0.44 -1.15 10.45
N ARG A 7 -1.62 -0.92 11.05
CA ARG A 7 -1.77 -0.16 12.30
C ARG A 7 -0.97 -0.80 13.43
N LYS A 8 0.09 -0.11 13.89
CA LYS A 8 0.91 -0.57 15.03
C LYS A 8 0.09 -0.73 16.31
N SER A 9 -1.05 -0.04 16.43
CA SER A 9 -1.97 -0.17 17.55
C SER A 9 -2.45 -1.61 17.79
N ALA A 10 -2.54 -2.46 16.75
CA ALA A 10 -2.91 -3.87 16.93
C ALA A 10 -1.85 -4.62 17.77
N THR A 11 -0.58 -4.50 17.40
CA THR A 11 0.55 -5.04 18.17
C THR A 11 0.64 -4.40 19.55
N ASN A 12 0.55 -3.07 19.64
CA ASN A 12 0.62 -2.38 20.93
C ASN A 12 -0.43 -2.90 21.92
N SER A 13 -1.68 -3.08 21.49
CA SER A 13 -2.74 -3.60 22.37
C SER A 13 -2.52 -5.04 22.80
N VAL A 14 -2.04 -5.90 21.91
CA VAL A 14 -1.72 -7.29 22.27
C VAL A 14 -0.58 -7.30 23.30
N LEU A 15 0.52 -6.61 23.01
CA LEU A 15 1.68 -6.54 23.89
C LEU A 15 1.39 -5.83 25.22
N TRP A 16 0.43 -4.91 25.25
CA TRP A 16 -0.03 -4.31 26.51
C TRP A 16 -0.51 -5.37 27.51
N HIS A 17 -1.15 -6.43 27.02
CA HIS A 17 -1.68 -7.52 27.82
C HIS A 17 -0.70 -8.65 28.06
N ILE A 18 0.13 -9.00 27.07
CA ILE A 18 0.98 -10.21 27.14
C ILE A 18 2.49 -9.93 27.22
N GLY A 19 2.90 -8.68 27.00
CA GLY A 19 4.29 -8.27 27.00
C GLY A 19 4.77 -7.79 28.37
N ASP A 20 6.03 -7.39 28.39
CA ASP A 20 6.78 -6.94 29.55
C ASP A 20 6.88 -5.41 29.62
N GLU A 21 6.94 -4.88 30.84
CA GLU A 21 7.23 -3.47 31.08
C GLU A 21 8.63 -3.11 30.57
N ILE A 22 8.75 -1.98 29.89
CA ILE A 22 10.05 -1.47 29.47
C ILE A 22 10.56 -0.52 30.58
N PRO A 23 11.71 -0.79 31.22
CA PRO A 23 12.21 0.04 32.32
C PRO A 23 12.28 1.51 31.94
N TYR A 24 11.65 2.36 32.75
CA TYR A 24 11.62 3.82 32.61
C TYR A 24 10.87 4.36 31.38
N ILE A 25 10.18 3.52 30.59
CA ILE A 25 9.32 3.94 29.48
C ILE A 25 7.86 3.67 29.85
N PRO A 26 7.07 4.70 30.24
CA PRO A 26 5.71 4.49 30.68
C PRO A 26 4.78 4.13 29.52
N ASN A 27 3.75 3.33 29.82
CA ASN A 27 2.63 3.04 28.93
C ASN A 27 3.01 2.41 27.57
N LYS A 28 4.16 1.73 27.50
CA LYS A 28 4.60 0.94 26.35
C LYS A 28 5.22 -0.37 26.85
N LYS A 29 4.88 -1.47 26.17
CA LYS A 29 5.39 -2.80 26.47
C LYS A 29 6.08 -3.41 25.25
N ALA A 30 7.03 -4.31 25.51
CA ALA A 30 7.77 -5.08 24.51
C ALA A 30 7.74 -6.58 24.86
N GLY A 31 8.36 -7.43 24.05
CA GLY A 31 8.42 -8.86 24.34
C GLY A 31 7.14 -9.61 23.99
N GLY A 32 6.86 -10.70 24.69
CA GLY A 32 5.74 -11.59 24.39
C GLY A 32 6.00 -12.55 23.21
N VAL A 33 5.09 -13.50 23.02
CA VAL A 33 5.18 -14.55 22.00
C VAL A 33 3.90 -14.58 21.17
N CYS A 34 4.04 -14.73 19.85
CA CYS A 34 2.92 -14.77 18.92
C CYS A 34 3.03 -15.98 18.00
N ILE A 35 2.05 -16.88 18.09
CA ILE A 35 2.02 -18.13 17.33
C ILE A 35 0.81 -18.09 16.39
N GLY A 36 0.99 -18.46 15.12
CA GLY A 36 -0.12 -18.63 14.21
C GLY A 36 0.19 -19.55 13.05
N GLY A 37 -0.82 -20.26 12.54
CA GLY A 37 -0.66 -21.07 11.31
C GLY A 37 -0.21 -20.26 10.09
N LYS A 38 -0.61 -18.99 10.04
CA LYS A 38 -0.11 -18.00 9.09
C LYS A 38 -0.13 -16.61 9.72
N ILE A 39 0.93 -15.84 9.56
CA ILE A 39 1.10 -14.48 10.06
C ILE A 39 1.37 -13.56 8.86
N ALA A 40 0.58 -12.50 8.72
CA ALA A 40 0.79 -11.55 7.64
C ALA A 40 2.14 -10.81 7.80
N PRO A 41 2.87 -10.53 6.71
CA PRO A 41 4.26 -10.06 6.77
C PRO A 41 4.43 -8.73 7.53
N ILE A 42 3.53 -7.77 7.33
CA ILE A 42 3.59 -6.47 8.03
C ILE A 42 3.43 -6.67 9.55
N PHE A 43 2.52 -7.57 9.96
CA PHE A 43 2.29 -7.85 11.37
C PHE A 43 3.47 -8.62 11.97
N PHE A 44 4.04 -9.60 11.25
CA PHE A 44 5.26 -10.31 11.66
C PHE A 44 6.39 -9.32 11.96
N ASN A 45 6.68 -8.42 11.01
CA ASN A 45 7.70 -7.38 11.16
C ASN A 45 7.39 -6.44 12.34
N THR A 46 6.13 -6.04 12.51
CA THR A 46 5.75 -5.16 13.63
C THR A 46 5.94 -5.84 14.99
N MET A 47 5.74 -7.16 15.09
CA MET A 47 5.96 -7.93 16.31
C MET A 47 7.45 -8.05 16.65
N GLU A 48 8.30 -8.45 15.67
CA GLU A 48 9.76 -8.58 15.90
C GLU A 48 10.43 -7.22 16.17
N ASP A 49 9.97 -6.14 15.52
CA ASP A 49 10.45 -4.78 15.77
C ASP A 49 10.13 -4.32 17.21
N ALA A 50 9.06 -4.87 17.82
CA ALA A 50 8.64 -4.58 19.19
C ALA A 50 9.22 -5.57 20.23
N GLY A 51 10.18 -6.42 19.84
CA GLY A 51 10.84 -7.38 20.72
C GLY A 51 10.06 -8.66 21.00
N ALA A 52 8.91 -8.85 20.37
CA ALA A 52 8.15 -10.08 20.47
C ALA A 52 8.80 -11.21 19.65
N LEU A 53 8.44 -12.44 19.96
CA LEU A 53 8.81 -13.64 19.20
C LEU A 53 7.63 -14.12 18.34
N PRO A 54 7.51 -13.69 17.07
CA PRO A 54 6.54 -14.26 16.13
C PRO A 54 7.11 -15.52 15.46
N PHE A 55 6.32 -16.59 15.37
CA PHE A 55 6.65 -17.75 14.53
C PHE A 55 5.41 -18.45 13.97
N GLU A 56 5.57 -19.09 12.81
CA GLU A 56 4.52 -19.87 12.16
C GLU A 56 4.66 -21.36 12.47
N CYS A 57 3.58 -22.00 12.91
CA CYS A 57 3.52 -23.45 13.12
C CYS A 57 2.07 -23.95 13.02
N ASP A 58 1.86 -25.27 12.97
CA ASP A 58 0.51 -25.81 13.13
C ASP A 58 -0.04 -25.44 14.51
N VAL A 59 -1.27 -24.90 14.55
CA VAL A 59 -1.95 -24.45 15.77
C VAL A 59 -3.25 -25.21 16.05
N ASP A 60 -3.54 -26.26 15.29
CA ASP A 60 -4.82 -26.98 15.39
C ASP A 60 -4.99 -27.71 16.73
N GLN A 61 -3.87 -28.06 17.37
CA GLN A 61 -3.83 -28.70 18.68
C GLN A 61 -3.66 -27.70 19.84
N LEU A 62 -3.63 -26.40 19.58
CA LEU A 62 -3.46 -25.37 20.60
C LEU A 62 -4.82 -24.73 20.94
N ASN A 63 -5.31 -24.99 22.16
CA ASN A 63 -6.60 -24.53 22.63
C ASN A 63 -6.47 -23.42 23.68
N THR A 64 -7.56 -22.69 23.87
CA THR A 64 -7.62 -21.65 24.92
C THR A 64 -7.48 -22.29 26.30
N GLY A 65 -6.49 -21.83 27.07
CA GLY A 65 -6.21 -22.32 28.42
C GLY A 65 -5.09 -23.37 28.49
N ASP A 66 -4.61 -23.86 27.35
CA ASP A 66 -3.49 -24.81 27.31
C ASP A 66 -2.22 -24.16 27.87
N ILE A 67 -1.46 -24.93 28.66
CA ILE A 67 -0.11 -24.58 29.10
C ILE A 67 0.88 -25.36 28.23
N ILE A 68 1.74 -24.62 27.53
CA ILE A 68 2.68 -25.18 26.55
C ILE A 68 4.11 -24.78 26.86
N ASP A 69 5.05 -25.66 26.52
CA ASP A 69 6.49 -25.40 26.54
C ASP A 69 6.97 -25.17 25.10
N ILE A 70 7.65 -24.04 24.87
CA ILE A 70 8.22 -23.68 23.58
C ILE A 70 9.74 -23.79 23.67
N ASN A 71 10.32 -24.79 23.00
CA ASN A 71 11.76 -24.90 22.86
C ASN A 71 12.21 -24.25 21.55
N VAL A 72 12.64 -22.99 21.64
CA VAL A 72 12.98 -22.14 20.48
C VAL A 72 14.22 -22.60 19.71
N TYR A 73 15.15 -23.31 20.36
CA TYR A 73 16.37 -23.80 19.72
C TYR A 73 16.16 -25.15 19.04
N GLU A 74 15.26 -25.98 19.58
CA GLU A 74 14.85 -27.25 18.96
C GLU A 74 13.72 -27.07 17.93
N GLY A 75 13.02 -25.93 17.95
CA GLY A 75 11.87 -25.69 17.07
C GLY A 75 10.65 -26.54 17.43
N THR A 76 10.39 -26.76 18.73
CA THR A 76 9.28 -27.63 19.18
C THR A 76 8.32 -26.93 20.14
N VAL A 77 7.04 -27.25 20.01
CA VAL A 77 5.97 -26.88 20.95
C VAL A 77 5.42 -28.16 21.58
N LYS A 78 5.45 -28.24 22.92
CA LYS A 78 5.00 -29.41 23.68
C LYS A 78 3.94 -29.01 24.70
N SER A 79 3.06 -29.93 25.05
CA SER A 79 2.16 -29.78 26.19
C SER A 79 2.97 -29.83 27.48
N HIS A 80 2.72 -28.89 28.40
CA HIS A 80 3.46 -28.82 29.65
C HIS A 80 3.21 -30.03 30.56
N GLU A 81 1.96 -30.54 30.58
CA GLU A 81 1.53 -31.59 31.51
C GLU A 81 2.14 -32.96 31.21
N ASP A 82 2.16 -33.36 29.93
CA ASP A 82 2.53 -34.71 29.50
C ASP A 82 3.74 -34.74 28.56
N GLN A 83 4.33 -33.57 28.25
CA GLN A 83 5.47 -33.40 27.36
C GLN A 83 5.23 -33.94 25.93
N ARG A 84 3.97 -34.12 25.55
CA ARG A 84 3.57 -34.55 24.20
C ARG A 84 3.91 -33.47 23.20
N LEU A 85 4.54 -33.85 22.09
CA LEU A 85 4.79 -32.96 20.96
C LEU A 85 3.47 -32.54 20.31
N LEU A 86 3.21 -31.23 20.27
CA LEU A 86 2.02 -30.64 19.67
C LEU A 86 2.32 -30.15 18.26
N SER A 87 3.47 -29.50 18.06
CA SER A 87 3.87 -28.90 16.78
C SER A 87 5.38 -28.76 16.67
N ASN A 88 5.89 -28.74 15.44
CA ASN A 88 7.26 -28.34 15.11
C ASN A 88 7.23 -27.02 14.34
N PHE A 89 8.29 -26.25 14.42
CA PHE A 89 8.44 -24.99 13.70
C PHE A 89 9.89 -24.69 13.36
N GLU A 90 10.07 -23.84 12.36
CA GLU A 90 11.35 -23.24 12.04
C GLU A 90 11.23 -21.72 12.21
N LEU A 91 12.27 -21.10 12.76
CA LEU A 91 12.34 -19.65 12.80
C LEU A 91 12.62 -19.13 11.39
N LYS A 92 11.92 -18.06 11.01
CA LYS A 92 12.16 -17.37 9.73
C LYS A 92 13.64 -17.03 9.52
N THR A 93 14.30 -16.60 10.59
CA THR A 93 15.74 -16.37 10.63
C THR A 93 16.29 -16.66 12.01
N ASN A 94 17.53 -17.13 12.07
CA ASN A 94 18.23 -17.33 13.33
C ASN A 94 18.54 -16.01 14.05
N VAL A 95 18.56 -14.89 13.32
CA VAL A 95 18.78 -13.52 13.84
C VAL A 95 17.65 -13.10 14.79
N LEU A 96 16.44 -13.64 14.62
CA LEU A 96 15.28 -13.36 15.47
C LEU A 96 15.56 -13.56 16.97
N LEU A 97 16.45 -14.50 17.32
CA LEU A 97 16.87 -14.72 18.72
C LEU A 97 17.69 -13.55 19.29
N ASP A 98 18.52 -12.91 18.46
CA ASP A 98 19.24 -11.70 18.86
C ASP A 98 18.30 -10.50 18.95
N GLU A 99 17.27 -10.45 18.10
CA GLU A 99 16.26 -9.38 18.10
C GLU A 99 15.46 -9.39 19.40
N VAL A 100 14.94 -10.55 19.79
CA VAL A 100 14.23 -10.71 21.07
C VAL A 100 15.13 -10.35 22.24
N ARG A 101 16.39 -10.81 22.25
CA ARG A 101 17.36 -10.48 23.31
C ARG A 101 17.65 -8.98 23.40
N ALA A 102 17.66 -8.27 22.27
CA ALA A 102 17.91 -6.83 22.21
C ALA A 102 16.65 -6.00 22.56
N GLY A 103 15.50 -6.63 22.81
CA GLY A 103 14.22 -5.93 23.01
C GLY A 103 13.58 -5.45 21.71
N GLY A 104 13.99 -6.00 20.57
CA GLY A 104 13.45 -5.70 19.24
C GLY A 104 14.52 -5.67 18.15
N ARG A 105 14.09 -5.88 16.90
CA ARG A 105 14.96 -5.77 15.73
C ARG A 105 15.55 -4.38 15.55
N ILE A 106 14.77 -3.33 15.77
CA ILE A 106 15.26 -1.94 15.66
C ILE A 106 16.38 -1.64 16.67
N PRO A 107 16.21 -1.88 17.99
CA PRO A 107 17.30 -1.78 18.96
C PRO A 107 18.54 -2.62 18.58
N LEU A 108 18.34 -3.84 18.07
CA LEU A 108 19.44 -4.70 17.64
C LEU A 108 20.27 -4.04 16.53
N ILE A 109 19.63 -3.51 15.49
CA ILE A 109 20.33 -2.88 14.35
C ILE A 109 21.15 -1.67 14.82
N ILE A 110 20.54 -0.81 15.64
CA ILE A 110 21.21 0.37 16.20
C ILE A 110 22.41 -0.06 17.06
N GLY A 111 22.21 -1.02 17.98
CA GLY A 111 23.26 -1.50 18.88
C GLY A 111 24.39 -2.24 18.17
N ARG A 112 24.06 -3.06 17.16
CA ARG A 112 25.02 -3.77 16.31
C ARG A 112 25.85 -2.77 15.50
N GLY A 113 25.21 -1.78 14.86
CA GLY A 113 25.88 -0.73 14.10
C GLY A 113 26.81 0.13 14.98
N LEU A 114 26.37 0.50 16.18
CA LEU A 114 27.20 1.20 17.16
C LEU A 114 28.43 0.36 17.56
N THR A 115 28.23 -0.93 17.81
CA THR A 115 29.32 -1.86 18.14
C THR A 115 30.33 -1.95 17.00
N GLN A 116 29.87 -2.05 15.76
CA GLN A 116 30.74 -2.11 14.59
C GLN A 116 31.58 -0.84 14.43
N LYS A 117 30.96 0.36 14.51
CA LYS A 117 31.69 1.65 14.45
C LYS A 117 32.74 1.78 15.55
N ALA A 118 32.42 1.33 16.77
CA ALA A 118 33.38 1.33 17.87
C ALA A 118 34.57 0.40 17.60
N ARG A 119 34.31 -0.80 17.07
CA ARG A 119 35.36 -1.78 16.73
C ARG A 119 36.27 -1.28 15.61
N GLU A 120 35.71 -0.70 14.57
CA GLU A 120 36.47 -0.06 13.48
C GLU A 120 37.38 1.06 14.02
N THR A 121 36.83 1.92 14.87
CA THR A 121 37.60 3.00 15.52
C THR A 121 38.75 2.45 16.38
N LEU A 122 38.55 1.28 17.00
CA LEU A 122 39.55 0.58 17.81
C LEU A 122 40.48 -0.33 16.97
N ASN A 123 40.35 -0.34 15.64
CA ASN A 123 41.06 -1.24 14.73
C ASN A 123 40.90 -2.74 15.07
N LEU A 124 39.70 -3.12 15.54
CA LEU A 124 39.30 -4.50 15.76
C LEU A 124 38.55 -5.03 14.52
N GLY A 125 38.68 -6.33 14.23
CA GLY A 125 37.88 -6.99 13.19
C GLY A 125 36.39 -7.06 13.54
N PRO A 126 35.52 -7.57 12.63
CA PRO A 126 34.08 -7.76 12.89
C PRO A 126 33.80 -8.55 14.17
N SER A 127 32.64 -8.34 14.78
CA SER A 127 32.22 -9.09 15.98
C SER A 127 31.62 -10.45 15.60
N ASP A 128 31.93 -11.47 16.40
CA ASP A 128 31.37 -12.83 16.36
C ASP A 128 30.22 -13.04 17.37
N ILE A 129 29.84 -12.00 18.13
CA ILE A 129 28.82 -12.05 19.18
C ILE A 129 27.40 -12.08 18.59
N PHE A 130 27.21 -11.41 17.47
CA PHE A 130 25.93 -11.35 16.77
C PHE A 130 25.86 -12.47 15.75
N LYS A 131 24.68 -13.09 15.64
CA LYS A 131 24.42 -14.00 14.53
C LYS A 131 24.48 -13.21 13.22
N SER A 132 25.31 -13.71 12.30
CA SER A 132 25.42 -13.12 10.96
C SER A 132 24.11 -13.35 10.19
N PRO A 133 23.63 -12.35 9.47
CA PRO A 133 22.63 -12.59 8.45
C PRO A 133 23.17 -13.54 7.38
N VAL A 134 22.28 -14.30 6.73
CA VAL A 134 22.67 -15.16 5.61
C VAL A 134 23.18 -14.26 4.48
N GLY A 135 24.45 -14.43 4.10
CA GLY A 135 25.03 -13.75 2.94
C GLY A 135 24.56 -14.40 1.65
N SER A 136 24.46 -13.61 0.57
CA SER A 136 24.03 -14.09 -0.73
C SER A 136 24.94 -15.21 -1.24
N SER A 137 24.34 -16.31 -1.71
CA SER A 137 24.98 -17.26 -2.61
C SER A 137 25.28 -16.61 -3.98
N ASP A 138 26.11 -17.26 -4.80
CA ASP A 138 26.18 -16.95 -6.23
C ASP A 138 24.75 -16.95 -6.82
N ALA A 139 24.45 -16.02 -7.74
CA ALA A 139 23.17 -15.92 -8.44
C ALA A 139 23.30 -16.59 -9.83
N PRO A 140 23.24 -17.93 -9.93
CA PRO A 140 23.47 -18.64 -11.20
C PRO A 140 22.46 -18.26 -12.28
N ASN A 141 21.27 -17.80 -11.89
CA ASN A 141 20.11 -17.60 -12.76
C ASN A 141 19.66 -16.12 -12.83
N GLY A 142 20.55 -15.17 -12.50
CA GLY A 142 20.23 -13.73 -12.55
C GLY A 142 19.22 -13.28 -11.47
N PHE A 143 18.62 -12.11 -11.68
CA PHE A 143 17.76 -11.43 -10.72
C PHE A 143 16.41 -10.99 -11.31
N THR A 144 15.35 -11.09 -10.51
CA THR A 144 14.05 -10.49 -10.84
C THR A 144 14.10 -8.96 -10.77
N LEU A 145 13.07 -8.27 -11.25
CA LEU A 145 13.02 -6.80 -11.23
C LEU A 145 13.08 -6.28 -9.79
N ALA A 146 12.27 -6.87 -8.89
CA ALA A 146 12.28 -6.51 -7.48
C ALA A 146 13.66 -6.72 -6.83
N GLN A 147 14.33 -7.83 -7.14
CA GLN A 147 15.66 -8.15 -6.62
C GLN A 147 16.71 -7.13 -7.09
N LYS A 148 16.64 -6.67 -8.34
CA LYS A 148 17.51 -5.61 -8.86
C LYS A 148 17.22 -4.25 -8.24
N MET A 149 15.95 -3.89 -8.05
CA MET A 149 15.57 -2.63 -7.39
C MET A 149 16.12 -2.57 -5.95
N VAL A 150 15.95 -3.66 -5.18
CA VAL A 150 16.51 -3.77 -3.82
C VAL A 150 18.03 -3.80 -3.85
N GLY A 151 18.63 -4.54 -4.79
CA GLY A 151 20.09 -4.58 -4.99
C GLY A 151 20.67 -3.20 -5.22
N ARG A 152 20.09 -2.43 -6.15
CA ARG A 152 20.52 -1.06 -6.45
C ARG A 152 20.46 -0.16 -5.22
N ALA A 153 19.41 -0.28 -4.41
CA ALA A 153 19.28 0.47 -3.17
C ALA A 153 20.29 0.06 -2.08
N CYS A 154 20.90 -1.11 -2.22
CA CYS A 154 21.98 -1.63 -1.37
C CYS A 154 23.38 -1.44 -1.99
N GLY A 155 23.49 -0.91 -3.21
CA GLY A 155 24.77 -0.76 -3.92
C GLY A 155 25.33 -2.04 -4.54
N VAL A 156 24.49 -3.06 -4.78
CA VAL A 156 24.85 -4.33 -5.45
C VAL A 156 23.93 -4.57 -6.66
N GLU A 157 24.21 -5.58 -7.48
CA GLU A 157 23.42 -5.87 -8.69
C GLU A 157 22.00 -6.39 -8.37
N GLY A 158 21.88 -7.21 -7.33
CA GLY A 158 20.60 -7.77 -6.88
C GLY A 158 20.72 -8.39 -5.48
N VAL A 159 19.57 -8.65 -4.84
CA VAL A 159 19.50 -9.36 -3.54
C VAL A 159 18.65 -10.61 -3.70
N LEU A 160 19.21 -11.78 -3.38
CA LEU A 160 18.49 -13.06 -3.46
C LEU A 160 17.51 -13.25 -2.29
N PRO A 161 16.40 -13.99 -2.49
CA PRO A 161 15.46 -14.32 -1.42
C PRO A 161 16.13 -14.96 -0.20
N GLY A 162 15.64 -14.64 0.99
CA GLY A 162 16.19 -15.08 2.27
C GLY A 162 17.43 -14.31 2.75
N SER A 163 18.04 -13.49 1.90
CA SER A 163 19.16 -12.63 2.28
C SER A 163 18.67 -11.42 3.06
N TYR A 164 19.40 -11.05 4.11
CA TYR A 164 19.18 -9.78 4.81
C TYR A 164 19.85 -8.64 4.07
N CYS A 165 19.17 -7.50 3.99
CA CYS A 165 19.71 -6.29 3.41
C CYS A 165 19.12 -5.03 4.09
N GLU A 166 19.75 -3.89 3.84
CA GLU A 166 19.34 -2.58 4.37
C GLU A 166 19.20 -1.57 3.22
N PRO A 167 18.20 -1.72 2.33
CA PRO A 167 18.02 -0.80 1.21
C PRO A 167 17.88 0.65 1.66
N LYS A 168 18.48 1.58 0.90
CA LYS A 168 18.23 3.01 1.01
C LYS A 168 16.74 3.32 0.74
N MET A 169 16.15 4.11 1.63
CA MET A 169 14.76 4.59 1.53
C MET A 169 14.72 5.93 0.81
N THR A 170 14.33 5.91 -0.47
CA THR A 170 14.18 7.12 -1.28
C THR A 170 12.90 7.89 -0.94
N THR A 171 11.80 7.17 -0.71
CA THR A 171 10.50 7.79 -0.41
C THR A 171 9.80 7.08 0.74
N VAL A 172 9.32 7.87 1.73
CA VAL A 172 8.59 7.38 2.90
C VAL A 172 7.24 8.10 3.02
N GLY A 173 6.15 7.33 3.04
CA GLY A 173 4.79 7.85 3.22
C GLY A 173 4.27 7.76 4.66
N SER A 174 3.53 8.77 5.11
CA SER A 174 2.80 8.78 6.39
C SER A 174 1.41 9.38 6.21
N GLN A 175 0.42 8.84 6.92
CA GLN A 175 -0.97 9.29 6.91
C GLN A 175 -1.46 9.61 8.32
N ASP A 176 -2.62 10.25 8.46
CA ASP A 176 -3.09 10.91 9.69
C ASP A 176 -3.64 9.98 10.79
N THR A 177 -3.89 8.71 10.51
CA THR A 177 -4.32 7.73 11.52
C THR A 177 -3.17 6.91 12.11
N THR A 178 -2.07 6.74 11.37
CA THR A 178 -0.82 6.14 11.85
C THR A 178 0.23 7.18 12.22
N GLY A 179 0.13 8.38 11.65
CA GLY A 179 1.03 9.51 11.83
C GLY A 179 1.27 9.90 13.29
N PRO A 180 0.25 9.98 14.16
CA PRO A 180 0.46 10.22 15.59
C PRO A 180 1.33 9.15 16.28
N MET A 181 1.16 7.87 15.92
CA MET A 181 2.04 6.80 16.42
C MET A 181 3.44 6.91 15.83
N THR A 182 3.57 7.17 14.53
CA THR A 182 4.88 7.36 13.87
C THR A 182 5.64 8.54 14.48
N ARG A 183 4.96 9.65 14.79
CA ARG A 183 5.50 10.79 15.54
C ARG A 183 6.07 10.35 16.89
N ASP A 184 5.33 9.53 17.63
CA ASP A 184 5.76 9.11 18.97
C ASP A 184 6.94 8.13 18.89
N GLU A 185 6.97 7.21 17.91
CA GLU A 185 8.15 6.36 17.66
C GLU A 185 9.38 7.19 17.19
N LEU A 186 9.18 8.25 16.40
CA LEU A 186 10.26 9.18 16.01
C LEU A 186 10.84 9.94 17.22
N LYS A 187 10.01 10.29 18.21
CA LYS A 187 10.50 10.89 19.47
C LYS A 187 11.33 9.91 20.27
N ASP A 188 10.90 8.65 20.36
CA ASP A 188 11.61 7.60 21.08
C ASP A 188 12.96 7.27 20.42
N LEU A 189 13.04 7.39 19.09
CA LEU A 189 14.30 7.28 18.33
C LEU A 189 15.16 8.56 18.36
N ALA A 190 14.75 9.59 19.12
CA ALA A 190 15.43 10.89 19.19
C ALA A 190 15.64 11.55 17.81
N CYS A 191 14.72 11.33 16.87
CA CYS A 191 14.83 11.87 15.51
C CYS A 191 14.56 13.38 15.50
N LEU A 192 15.58 14.16 15.10
CA LEU A 192 15.54 15.61 14.93
C LEU A 192 15.53 16.06 13.46
N GLY A 193 15.77 15.14 12.53
CA GLY A 193 15.77 15.36 11.09
C GLY A 193 15.71 14.02 10.36
N PHE A 194 15.11 14.02 9.18
CA PHE A 194 15.02 12.82 8.35
C PHE A 194 16.27 12.64 7.50
N SER A 195 16.73 11.39 7.41
CA SER A 195 17.79 10.96 6.48
C SER A 195 17.23 10.30 5.23
N ALA A 196 15.96 9.87 5.25
CA ALA A 196 15.28 9.47 4.02
C ALA A 196 15.15 10.67 3.07
N ASP A 197 15.33 10.42 1.77
CA ASP A 197 15.40 11.50 0.78
C ASP A 197 14.10 12.30 0.64
N LEU A 198 12.94 11.64 0.81
CA LEU A 198 11.64 12.29 0.90
C LEU A 198 10.76 11.60 1.94
N VAL A 199 10.21 12.39 2.87
CA VAL A 199 9.17 11.95 3.81
C VAL A 199 7.93 12.81 3.59
N MET A 200 6.77 12.20 3.36
CA MET A 200 5.51 12.91 3.11
C MET A 200 4.43 12.53 4.13
N GLN A 201 3.72 13.51 4.67
CA GLN A 201 2.56 13.34 5.55
C GLN A 201 1.27 13.82 4.87
N SER A 202 0.21 13.00 4.91
CA SER A 202 -1.14 13.38 4.44
C SER A 202 -2.16 13.57 5.57
N PHE A 203 -3.33 14.14 5.26
CA PHE A 203 -4.48 14.25 6.15
C PHE A 203 -5.76 13.78 5.45
N CYS A 204 -5.81 12.50 5.12
CA CYS A 204 -6.83 11.94 4.22
C CYS A 204 -7.87 11.06 4.90
N HIS A 205 -7.57 10.50 6.07
CA HIS A 205 -8.46 9.59 6.78
C HIS A 205 -9.34 10.29 7.81
N THR A 206 -8.99 11.52 8.22
CA THR A 206 -9.67 12.24 9.31
C THR A 206 -10.18 13.62 8.92
N ALA A 207 -9.97 14.08 7.68
CA ALA A 207 -10.33 15.43 7.26
C ALA A 207 -11.84 15.68 7.12
N ALA A 208 -12.64 14.66 6.77
CA ALA A 208 -14.05 14.86 6.41
C ALA A 208 -14.94 15.22 7.61
N TYR A 209 -14.78 14.51 8.72
CA TYR A 209 -15.59 14.70 9.94
C TYR A 209 -14.70 14.71 11.19
N PRO A 210 -13.79 15.69 11.33
CA PRO A 210 -12.75 15.66 12.34
C PRO A 210 -13.35 15.76 13.75
N LYS A 211 -12.90 14.89 14.65
CA LYS A 211 -13.11 15.03 16.09
C LYS A 211 -12.15 16.09 16.65
N PRO A 212 -12.37 16.60 17.88
CA PRO A 212 -11.44 17.56 18.49
C PRO A 212 -9.96 17.10 18.48
N VAL A 213 -9.70 15.82 18.75
CA VAL A 213 -8.34 15.25 18.70
C VAL A 213 -7.76 15.16 17.27
N ASP A 214 -8.61 15.01 16.26
CA ASP A 214 -8.18 15.03 14.87
C ASP A 214 -7.76 16.44 14.48
N ILE A 215 -8.48 17.47 14.96
CA ILE A 215 -8.12 18.89 14.76
C ILE A 215 -6.77 19.21 15.43
N GLU A 216 -6.54 18.73 16.66
CA GLU A 216 -5.23 18.86 17.32
C GLU A 216 -4.10 18.21 16.50
N THR A 217 -4.38 17.04 15.90
CA THR A 217 -3.44 16.36 15.00
C THR A 217 -3.16 17.20 13.76
N GLN A 218 -4.20 17.77 13.14
CA GLN A 218 -4.09 18.63 11.95
C GLN A 218 -3.30 19.91 12.21
N HIS A 219 -3.26 20.40 13.47
CA HIS A 219 -2.49 21.59 13.84
C HIS A 219 -1.07 21.29 14.32
N SER A 220 -0.79 20.10 14.85
CA SER A 220 0.51 19.78 15.47
C SER A 220 1.40 18.88 14.61
N LEU A 221 0.81 17.98 13.82
CA LEU A 221 1.57 17.01 13.02
C LEU A 221 2.30 17.65 11.82
N PRO A 222 1.75 18.65 11.09
CA PRO A 222 2.49 19.33 10.03
C PRO A 222 3.83 19.90 10.53
N ASP A 223 3.78 20.63 11.65
CA ASP A 223 4.96 21.24 12.27
C ASP A 223 6.00 20.21 12.69
N PHE A 224 5.55 19.07 13.24
CA PHE A 224 6.45 18.00 13.61
C PHE A 224 7.20 17.40 12.40
N ILE A 225 6.52 17.28 11.25
CA ILE A 225 7.07 16.69 10.03
C ILE A 225 8.00 17.68 9.30
N HIS A 226 7.58 18.92 9.07
CA HIS A 226 8.41 19.86 8.29
C HIS A 226 9.66 20.31 9.02
N THR A 227 9.62 20.41 10.35
CA THR A 227 10.82 20.75 11.14
C THR A 227 11.93 19.69 11.06
N ARG A 228 11.61 18.51 10.49
CA ARG A 228 12.55 17.41 10.23
C ARG A 228 12.93 17.27 8.76
N GLY A 229 12.49 18.16 7.88
CA GLY A 229 12.76 18.05 6.44
C GLY A 229 11.68 17.32 5.65
N GLY A 230 10.51 17.06 6.25
CA GLY A 230 9.40 16.37 5.59
C GLY A 230 8.41 17.31 4.92
N ILE A 231 7.69 16.80 3.92
CA ILE A 231 6.58 17.49 3.25
C ILE A 231 5.29 17.19 4.01
N SER A 232 4.50 18.22 4.31
CA SER A 232 3.15 18.05 4.87
C SER A 232 2.11 18.53 3.89
N LEU A 233 1.17 17.65 3.53
CA LEU A 233 -0.07 18.03 2.87
C LEU A 233 -1.03 18.67 3.88
N ARG A 234 -2.19 19.12 3.39
CA ARG A 234 -3.23 19.81 4.16
C ARG A 234 -4.51 18.98 4.22
N PRO A 235 -5.34 19.11 5.28
CA PRO A 235 -6.69 18.55 5.28
C PRO A 235 -7.48 19.03 4.06
N GLY A 236 -8.10 18.09 3.33
CA GLY A 236 -8.81 18.36 2.08
C GLY A 236 -7.97 18.27 0.80
N ASP A 237 -6.65 18.07 0.89
CA ASP A 237 -5.83 17.81 -0.30
C ASP A 237 -6.16 16.45 -0.94
N GLY A 238 -6.53 15.46 -0.11
CA GLY A 238 -6.94 14.14 -0.54
C GLY A 238 -5.97 13.02 -0.15
N ILE A 239 -6.15 11.86 -0.78
CA ILE A 239 -5.60 10.55 -0.43
C ILE A 239 -4.08 10.52 -0.56
N ILE A 240 -3.41 9.98 0.48
CA ILE A 240 -1.95 9.83 0.57
C ILE A 240 -1.32 9.37 -0.75
N HIS A 241 -1.77 8.24 -1.30
CA HIS A 241 -1.08 7.58 -2.41
C HIS A 241 -1.22 8.33 -3.74
N SER A 242 -2.34 9.03 -3.95
CA SER A 242 -2.56 9.88 -5.14
C SER A 242 -1.61 11.08 -5.20
N TRP A 243 -1.08 11.49 -4.04
CA TRP A 243 -0.02 12.50 -3.92
C TRP A 243 1.37 11.87 -3.88
N LEU A 244 1.59 10.86 -3.03
CA LEU A 244 2.88 10.20 -2.84
C LEU A 244 3.42 9.61 -4.14
N ASN A 245 2.54 8.99 -4.94
CA ASN A 245 2.94 8.36 -6.21
C ASN A 245 3.48 9.40 -7.20
N ARG A 246 3.01 10.65 -7.13
CA ARG A 246 3.52 11.78 -7.92
C ARG A 246 4.86 12.34 -7.41
N MET A 247 5.45 11.74 -6.38
CA MET A 247 6.74 12.12 -5.78
C MET A 247 7.78 10.99 -5.83
N LEU A 248 7.50 9.92 -6.58
CA LEU A 248 8.38 8.76 -6.67
C LEU A 248 9.47 8.94 -7.73
N LEU A 249 10.56 8.18 -7.58
CA LEU A 249 11.58 7.99 -8.61
C LEU A 249 11.56 6.53 -9.09
N PRO A 250 11.77 6.24 -10.38
CA PRO A 250 11.64 4.88 -10.91
C PRO A 250 12.75 4.00 -10.35
N ASP A 251 12.46 2.71 -10.20
CA ASP A 251 13.38 1.67 -9.71
C ASP A 251 13.95 1.92 -8.30
N THR A 252 13.42 2.89 -7.54
CA THR A 252 13.86 3.17 -6.17
C THR A 252 13.02 2.41 -5.14
N VAL A 253 13.54 2.30 -3.92
CA VAL A 253 12.89 1.59 -2.82
C VAL A 253 12.33 2.59 -1.82
N GLY A 254 11.17 2.27 -1.24
CA GLY A 254 10.62 3.03 -0.13
C GLY A 254 9.69 2.24 0.79
N THR A 255 9.04 2.96 1.69
CA THR A 255 8.09 2.38 2.66
C THR A 255 7.00 3.38 3.01
N GLY A 256 6.03 2.97 3.83
CA GLY A 256 5.07 3.89 4.39
C GLY A 256 4.25 3.29 5.52
N GLY A 257 3.73 4.19 6.37
CA GLY A 257 2.84 3.88 7.49
C GLY A 257 1.43 3.54 7.07
N ASP A 258 1.26 2.90 5.91
CA ASP A 258 -0.01 2.48 5.34
C ASP A 258 0.17 1.21 4.50
N SER A 259 -0.71 0.23 4.68
CA SER A 259 -0.60 -1.07 3.99
C SER A 259 -0.71 -0.98 2.46
N HIS A 260 -1.26 0.12 1.94
CA HIS A 260 -1.45 0.38 0.51
C HIS A 260 -0.36 1.31 -0.06
N THR A 261 0.72 1.57 0.69
CA THR A 261 1.94 2.16 0.10
C THR A 261 2.57 1.13 -0.84
N ARG A 262 2.09 1.10 -2.09
CA ARG A 262 2.45 0.13 -3.14
C ARG A 262 2.84 0.89 -4.40
N PHE A 263 4.11 1.27 -4.48
CA PHE A 263 4.59 2.15 -5.53
C PHE A 263 4.31 1.57 -6.93
N PRO A 264 3.69 2.35 -7.85
CA PRO A 264 3.50 1.94 -9.23
C PRO A 264 4.79 2.07 -10.08
N ILE A 265 5.80 2.79 -9.58
CA ILE A 265 7.14 2.89 -10.15
C ILE A 265 8.18 2.72 -9.03
N GLY A 266 9.11 1.80 -9.20
CA GLY A 266 9.95 1.31 -8.10
C GLY A 266 9.22 0.26 -7.25
N ILE A 267 9.63 0.10 -5.99
CA ILE A 267 9.05 -0.87 -5.06
C ILE A 267 8.95 -0.31 -3.64
N SER A 268 7.89 -0.68 -2.93
CA SER A 268 7.73 -0.34 -1.53
C SER A 268 7.31 -1.52 -0.66
N PHE A 269 7.81 -1.51 0.58
CA PHE A 269 7.45 -2.48 1.61
C PHE A 269 6.77 -1.75 2.78
N PRO A 270 5.43 -1.73 2.84
CA PRO A 270 4.69 -1.13 3.94
C PRO A 270 5.07 -1.69 5.30
N ALA A 271 4.98 -0.84 6.31
CA ALA A 271 5.39 -1.20 7.65
C ALA A 271 4.54 -0.54 8.74
N GLY A 272 4.67 -1.05 9.96
CA GLY A 272 4.14 -0.40 11.15
C GLY A 272 4.94 0.85 11.51
N SER A 273 4.32 1.73 12.31
CA SER A 273 4.88 3.04 12.68
C SER A 273 6.31 3.03 13.23
N GLY A 274 6.75 1.96 13.91
CA GLY A 274 8.11 1.86 14.46
C GLY A 274 9.17 1.77 13.36
N LEU A 275 8.97 0.87 12.40
CA LEU A 275 9.89 0.69 11.28
C LEU A 275 9.84 1.87 10.30
N VAL A 276 8.67 2.49 10.12
CA VAL A 276 8.53 3.73 9.33
C VAL A 276 9.30 4.89 9.97
N ALA A 277 9.22 5.02 11.31
CA ALA A 277 10.00 6.00 12.04
C ALA A 277 11.50 5.76 11.89
N PHE A 278 11.94 4.50 12.00
CA PHE A 278 13.33 4.12 11.75
C PHE A 278 13.78 4.48 10.34
N ALA A 279 13.03 4.06 9.32
CA ALA A 279 13.30 4.32 7.91
C ALA A 279 13.41 5.81 7.59
N ALA A 280 12.49 6.62 8.11
CA ALA A 280 12.53 8.07 7.95
C ALA A 280 13.76 8.70 8.64
N ALA A 281 14.09 8.23 9.85
CA ALA A 281 15.17 8.79 10.66
C ALA A 281 16.57 8.40 10.16
N THR A 282 16.76 7.18 9.64
CA THR A 282 18.08 6.66 9.25
C THR A 282 18.30 6.62 7.73
N GLY A 283 17.24 6.74 6.94
CA GLY A 283 17.31 6.64 5.48
C GLY A 283 17.49 5.21 4.95
N VAL A 284 17.40 4.19 5.81
CA VAL A 284 17.52 2.77 5.45
C VAL A 284 16.46 1.93 6.17
N MET A 285 16.15 0.75 5.66
CA MET A 285 15.16 -0.15 6.28
C MET A 285 15.68 -1.59 6.30
N PRO A 286 15.66 -2.31 7.44
CA PRO A 286 15.94 -3.74 7.45
C PRO A 286 14.92 -4.53 6.64
N LEU A 287 15.42 -5.45 5.84
CA LEU A 287 14.61 -6.32 4.99
C LEU A 287 15.27 -7.70 4.88
N ASP A 288 14.54 -8.74 5.31
CA ASP A 288 14.80 -10.09 4.81
C ASP A 288 14.10 -10.20 3.45
N MET A 289 14.89 -10.34 2.39
CA MET A 289 14.39 -10.30 1.02
C MET A 289 13.38 -11.42 0.78
N PRO A 290 12.11 -11.12 0.44
CA PRO A 290 11.13 -12.16 0.19
C PRO A 290 11.35 -12.86 -1.15
N GLU A 291 10.78 -14.05 -1.30
CA GLU A 291 10.59 -14.69 -2.61
C GLU A 291 9.60 -13.89 -3.46
N SER A 292 9.63 -14.11 -4.78
CA SER A 292 8.74 -13.45 -5.74
C SER A 292 7.75 -14.41 -6.40
N VAL A 293 6.53 -13.94 -6.67
CA VAL A 293 5.52 -14.59 -7.52
C VAL A 293 5.30 -13.71 -8.74
N LEU A 294 5.50 -14.26 -9.94
CA LEU A 294 5.24 -13.56 -11.19
C LEU A 294 3.79 -13.79 -11.63
N VAL A 295 3.07 -12.71 -11.90
CA VAL A 295 1.80 -12.72 -12.63
C VAL A 295 2.03 -12.07 -13.99
N ARG A 296 1.76 -12.82 -15.05
CA ARG A 296 1.92 -12.34 -16.42
C ARG A 296 0.59 -12.36 -17.16
N PHE A 297 0.14 -11.19 -17.58
CA PHE A 297 -1.02 -11.04 -18.45
C PHE A 297 -0.62 -11.24 -19.92
N LYS A 298 -1.51 -11.83 -20.72
CA LYS A 298 -1.35 -11.98 -22.17
C LYS A 298 -2.71 -11.86 -22.88
N GLY A 299 -2.72 -11.51 -24.16
CA GLY A 299 -3.95 -11.36 -24.94
C GLY A 299 -4.53 -9.95 -24.89
N GLU A 300 -5.82 -9.81 -25.19
CA GLU A 300 -6.51 -8.52 -25.30
C GLU A 300 -7.68 -8.42 -24.32
N MET A 301 -7.87 -7.25 -23.72
CA MET A 301 -9.02 -6.99 -22.85
C MET A 301 -10.33 -7.11 -23.64
N GLN A 302 -11.28 -7.87 -23.10
CA GLN A 302 -12.58 -8.09 -23.74
C GLN A 302 -13.53 -6.89 -23.53
N PRO A 303 -14.55 -6.72 -24.39
CA PRO A 303 -15.51 -5.62 -24.25
C PRO A 303 -16.17 -5.56 -22.87
N GLY A 304 -16.13 -4.39 -22.23
CA GLY A 304 -16.71 -4.15 -20.91
C GLY A 304 -15.82 -4.57 -19.74
N ILE A 305 -14.69 -5.21 -19.98
CA ILE A 305 -13.68 -5.53 -18.95
C ILE A 305 -12.83 -4.29 -18.67
N THR A 306 -12.62 -4.02 -17.39
CA THR A 306 -11.85 -2.89 -16.88
C THR A 306 -10.55 -3.37 -16.24
N LEU A 307 -9.64 -2.45 -15.93
CA LEU A 307 -8.41 -2.81 -15.22
C LEU A 307 -8.70 -3.37 -13.82
N ARG A 308 -9.76 -2.92 -13.17
CA ARG A 308 -10.20 -3.44 -11.87
C ARG A 308 -10.65 -4.90 -11.95
N ASP A 309 -11.14 -5.35 -13.10
CA ASP A 309 -11.45 -6.77 -13.32
C ASP A 309 -10.17 -7.60 -13.43
N LEU A 310 -9.11 -7.06 -14.05
CA LEU A 310 -7.78 -7.70 -14.09
C LEU A 310 -7.16 -7.81 -12.69
N VAL A 311 -7.38 -6.81 -11.83
CA VAL A 311 -7.00 -6.89 -10.40
C VAL A 311 -7.67 -8.10 -9.74
N ASN A 312 -8.96 -8.29 -9.96
CA ASN A 312 -9.72 -9.41 -9.40
C ASN A 312 -9.41 -10.75 -10.11
N ALA A 313 -8.91 -10.71 -11.34
CA ALA A 313 -8.47 -11.90 -12.07
C ALA A 313 -7.26 -12.59 -11.40
N ILE A 314 -6.43 -11.84 -10.68
CA ILE A 314 -5.27 -12.40 -9.96
C ILE A 314 -5.70 -13.41 -8.87
N PRO A 315 -6.51 -13.03 -7.86
CA PRO A 315 -7.06 -14.00 -6.92
C PRO A 315 -7.91 -15.08 -7.59
N TYR A 316 -8.70 -14.73 -8.61
CA TYR A 316 -9.53 -15.69 -9.33
C TYR A 316 -8.71 -16.83 -9.96
N ALA A 317 -7.65 -16.51 -10.70
CA ALA A 317 -6.75 -17.48 -11.29
C ALA A 317 -6.05 -18.35 -10.23
N ALA A 318 -5.62 -17.74 -9.13
CA ALA A 318 -4.97 -18.48 -8.02
C ALA A 318 -5.94 -19.43 -7.29
N ILE A 319 -7.23 -19.10 -7.22
CA ILE A 319 -8.27 -20.00 -6.68
C ILE A 319 -8.47 -21.18 -7.62
N GLN A 320 -8.56 -20.92 -8.93
CA GLN A 320 -8.74 -21.97 -9.93
C GLN A 320 -7.55 -22.95 -9.96
N SER A 321 -6.32 -22.47 -9.75
CA SER A 321 -5.14 -23.34 -9.67
C SER A 321 -4.96 -24.04 -8.31
N GLY A 322 -5.74 -23.66 -7.29
CA GLY A 322 -5.62 -24.17 -5.92
C GLY A 322 -4.46 -23.56 -5.11
N ASP A 323 -3.83 -22.50 -5.65
CA ASP A 323 -2.75 -21.74 -5.03
C ASP A 323 -3.26 -20.71 -3.99
N LEU A 324 -4.57 -20.42 -4.01
CA LEU A 324 -5.29 -19.59 -3.05
C LEU A 324 -6.58 -20.28 -2.60
N THR A 325 -6.90 -20.24 -1.30
CA THR A 325 -8.16 -20.76 -0.74
C THR A 325 -8.90 -19.70 0.06
N ILE A 326 -10.24 -19.78 0.06
CA ILE A 326 -11.11 -18.86 0.82
C ILE A 326 -11.17 -19.22 2.31
N GLU A 327 -11.27 -20.52 2.62
CA GLU A 327 -11.34 -21.04 3.99
C GLU A 327 -10.20 -20.48 4.85
N LYS A 328 -10.53 -19.99 6.05
CA LYS A 328 -9.54 -19.36 6.94
C LYS A 328 -8.69 -20.41 7.63
N LYS A 329 -9.28 -21.54 8.02
CA LYS A 329 -8.55 -22.66 8.61
C LYS A 329 -7.67 -23.34 7.55
N GLY A 330 -6.37 -23.42 7.79
CA GLY A 330 -5.43 -24.03 6.84
C GLY A 330 -5.29 -23.27 5.52
N LYS A 331 -5.55 -21.95 5.52
CA LYS A 331 -5.57 -21.11 4.33
C LYS A 331 -4.27 -21.24 3.51
N LYS A 332 -4.41 -21.59 2.24
CA LYS A 332 -3.35 -21.46 1.24
C LYS A 332 -3.42 -20.08 0.63
N ASN A 333 -2.28 -19.41 0.54
CA ASN A 333 -2.14 -18.15 -0.15
C ASN A 333 -0.71 -18.02 -0.68
N ILE A 334 -0.54 -18.29 -1.97
CA ILE A 334 0.75 -18.23 -2.68
C ILE A 334 1.45 -16.88 -2.55
N PHE A 335 0.67 -15.78 -2.47
CA PHE A 335 1.19 -14.42 -2.41
C PHE A 335 1.64 -14.00 -1.00
N SER A 336 1.17 -14.69 0.04
CA SER A 336 1.39 -14.28 1.43
C SER A 336 2.87 -14.22 1.78
N GLY A 337 3.34 -13.02 2.13
CA GLY A 337 4.73 -12.78 2.52
C GLY A 337 5.71 -12.64 1.35
N ARG A 338 5.26 -12.78 0.09
CA ARG A 338 6.11 -12.68 -1.12
C ARG A 338 5.99 -11.34 -1.80
N ILE A 339 6.88 -11.04 -2.72
CA ILE A 339 6.75 -9.93 -3.65
C ILE A 339 5.86 -10.37 -4.83
N LEU A 340 4.84 -9.58 -5.15
CA LEU A 340 4.03 -9.76 -6.36
C LEU A 340 4.67 -8.98 -7.52
N GLU A 341 5.14 -9.67 -8.55
CA GLU A 341 5.73 -9.02 -9.74
C GLU A 341 4.75 -9.16 -10.91
N ILE A 342 4.45 -8.05 -11.60
CA ILE A 342 3.44 -7.99 -12.66
C ILE A 342 4.11 -7.70 -14.01
N GLU A 343 3.74 -8.47 -15.04
CA GLU A 343 4.15 -8.28 -16.43
C GLU A 343 2.97 -8.38 -17.41
N GLY A 344 3.18 -7.92 -18.65
CA GLY A 344 2.25 -8.08 -19.77
C GLY A 344 1.36 -6.88 -20.06
N LEU A 345 1.47 -5.81 -19.28
CA LEU A 345 0.69 -4.56 -19.44
C LEU A 345 1.60 -3.32 -19.44
N PRO A 346 2.65 -3.25 -20.27
CA PRO A 346 3.71 -2.26 -20.10
C PRO A 346 3.28 -0.82 -20.43
N ASN A 347 2.19 -0.65 -21.18
CA ASN A 347 1.68 0.64 -21.66
C ASN A 347 0.63 1.29 -20.74
N LEU A 348 0.37 0.71 -19.56
CA LEU A 348 -0.53 1.33 -18.58
C LEU A 348 0.02 2.70 -18.15
N LYS A 349 -0.87 3.68 -17.98
CA LYS A 349 -0.50 4.91 -17.27
C LYS A 349 -0.09 4.58 -15.83
N VAL A 350 0.77 5.39 -15.23
CA VAL A 350 1.28 5.11 -13.87
C VAL A 350 0.14 5.04 -12.84
N GLU A 351 -0.91 5.84 -13.02
CA GLU A 351 -2.10 5.83 -12.16
C GLU A 351 -2.95 4.56 -12.33
N GLN A 352 -2.94 3.96 -13.53
CA GLN A 352 -3.57 2.67 -13.80
C GLN A 352 -2.74 1.52 -13.21
N ALA A 353 -1.42 1.56 -13.40
CA ALA A 353 -0.49 0.60 -12.80
C ALA A 353 -0.66 0.51 -11.28
N PHE A 354 -1.00 1.65 -10.64
CA PHE A 354 -1.31 1.70 -9.22
C PHE A 354 -2.54 0.88 -8.83
N GLU A 355 -3.56 0.73 -9.68
CA GLU A 355 -4.73 -0.12 -9.36
C GLU A 355 -4.30 -1.58 -9.08
N ILE A 356 -3.31 -2.08 -9.82
CA ILE A 356 -2.77 -3.42 -9.62
C ILE A 356 -1.85 -3.46 -8.40
N SER A 357 -0.90 -2.53 -8.30
CA SER A 357 0.06 -2.54 -7.19
C SER A 357 -0.63 -2.31 -5.84
N ASP A 358 -1.63 -1.43 -5.75
CA ASP A 358 -2.42 -1.13 -4.55
C ASP A 358 -3.08 -2.40 -3.99
N ALA A 359 -3.77 -3.16 -4.85
CA ALA A 359 -4.48 -4.38 -4.48
C ALA A 359 -3.57 -5.56 -4.06
N SER A 360 -2.24 -5.48 -4.28
CA SER A 360 -1.30 -6.46 -3.74
C SER A 360 -1.36 -6.56 -2.21
N ALA A 361 -1.79 -5.50 -1.52
CA ALA A 361 -1.99 -5.49 -0.08
C ALA A 361 -3.00 -6.56 0.36
N GLU A 362 -4.10 -6.73 -0.37
CA GLU A 362 -5.15 -7.72 -0.07
C GLU A 362 -4.70 -9.15 -0.37
N ARG A 363 -3.69 -9.33 -1.23
CA ARG A 363 -3.01 -10.62 -1.43
C ARG A 363 -2.09 -10.99 -0.25
N SER A 364 -1.94 -10.09 0.74
CA SER A 364 -0.94 -10.20 1.81
C SER A 364 0.50 -10.26 1.29
N ALA A 365 0.77 -9.65 0.13
CA ALA A 365 2.10 -9.51 -0.43
C ALA A 365 2.96 -8.58 0.44
N GLY A 366 4.25 -8.90 0.56
CA GLY A 366 5.25 -8.06 1.22
C GLY A 366 5.52 -6.76 0.44
N GLY A 367 5.56 -6.86 -0.88
CA GLY A 367 5.75 -5.74 -1.81
C GLY A 367 5.14 -6.06 -3.17
N CYS A 368 5.15 -5.08 -4.07
CA CYS A 368 4.71 -5.25 -5.45
C CYS A 368 5.62 -4.47 -6.39
N THR A 369 5.84 -5.00 -7.59
CA THR A 369 6.41 -4.26 -8.72
C THR A 369 5.60 -4.57 -9.98
N ILE A 370 5.59 -3.61 -10.91
CA ILE A 370 4.95 -3.75 -12.22
C ILE A 370 5.91 -3.26 -13.28
N ARG A 371 6.11 -4.11 -14.30
CA ARG A 371 6.99 -3.79 -15.42
C ARG A 371 6.25 -2.91 -16.42
N LEU A 372 6.66 -1.64 -16.48
CA LEU A 372 6.13 -0.62 -17.39
C LEU A 372 7.20 -0.21 -18.40
N ASP A 373 6.75 0.24 -19.57
CA ASP A 373 7.61 0.95 -20.50
C ASP A 373 7.91 2.37 -19.97
N LYS A 374 8.92 3.02 -20.54
CA LYS A 374 9.36 4.35 -20.09
C LYS A 374 8.39 5.46 -20.48
N GLU A 375 7.63 5.31 -21.55
CA GLU A 375 6.77 6.35 -22.12
C GLU A 375 5.68 6.82 -21.13
N PRO A 376 4.91 5.94 -20.45
CA PRO A 376 3.99 6.35 -19.39
C PRO A 376 4.67 7.07 -18.22
N ILE A 377 5.91 6.71 -17.88
CA ILE A 377 6.66 7.31 -16.78
C ILE A 377 7.15 8.71 -17.17
N ILE A 378 7.63 8.89 -18.40
CA ILE A 378 8.03 10.19 -18.95
C ILE A 378 6.86 11.18 -18.92
N GLU A 379 5.69 10.77 -19.41
CA GLU A 379 4.46 11.58 -19.35
C GLU A 379 4.14 11.99 -17.91
N TYR A 380 4.14 11.01 -17.00
CA TYR A 380 3.85 11.24 -15.59
C TYR A 380 4.84 12.22 -14.96
N PHE A 381 6.13 12.16 -15.32
CA PHE A 381 7.16 13.04 -14.76
C PHE A 381 7.01 14.48 -15.21
N HIS A 382 6.66 14.73 -16.48
CA HIS A 382 6.37 16.08 -16.95
C HIS A 382 5.22 16.73 -16.16
N SER A 383 4.17 15.96 -15.89
CA SER A 383 3.04 16.38 -15.04
C SER A 383 3.51 16.64 -13.59
N ASN A 384 4.22 15.69 -13.00
CA ASN A 384 4.63 15.72 -11.60
C ASN A 384 5.60 16.86 -11.27
N ILE A 385 6.58 17.14 -12.13
CA ILE A 385 7.51 18.27 -11.95
C ILE A 385 6.74 19.59 -11.85
N THR A 386 5.73 19.76 -12.72
CA THR A 386 4.86 20.94 -12.70
C THR A 386 4.05 21.00 -11.41
N MET A 387 3.49 19.87 -10.96
CA MET A 387 2.76 19.78 -9.68
C MET A 387 3.65 20.14 -8.48
N LEU A 388 4.87 19.58 -8.40
CA LEU A 388 5.80 19.84 -7.29
C LEU A 388 6.15 21.33 -7.19
N ARG A 389 6.40 21.98 -8.32
CA ARG A 389 6.68 23.42 -8.35
C ARG A 389 5.43 24.27 -8.08
N TRP A 390 4.25 23.84 -8.54
CA TRP A 390 2.98 24.43 -8.11
C TRP A 390 2.80 24.32 -6.58
N MET A 391 3.18 23.21 -5.95
CA MET A 391 3.14 23.08 -4.49
C MET A 391 4.06 24.11 -3.80
N ILE A 392 5.25 24.35 -4.34
CA ILE A 392 6.18 25.37 -3.84
C ILE A 392 5.53 26.77 -3.92
N ASP A 393 4.96 27.15 -5.08
CA ASP A 393 4.26 28.43 -5.26
C ASP A 393 3.05 28.58 -4.32
N ASN A 394 2.37 27.48 -4.01
CA ASN A 394 1.22 27.44 -3.10
C ASN A 394 1.61 27.30 -1.61
N GLY A 395 2.89 27.45 -1.28
CA GLY A 395 3.38 27.49 0.10
C GLY A 395 3.27 26.17 0.84
N TYR A 396 3.39 25.03 0.15
CA TYR A 396 3.60 23.76 0.84
C TYR A 396 4.95 23.79 1.58
N GLN A 397 4.97 23.14 2.75
CA GLN A 397 6.12 23.18 3.65
C GLN A 397 7.28 22.35 3.08
N ASP A 398 8.50 22.77 3.44
CA ASP A 398 9.78 22.26 2.90
C ASP A 398 9.92 22.34 1.37
N PRO A 399 10.04 23.57 0.81
CA PRO A 399 10.25 23.74 -0.63
C PRO A 399 11.59 23.19 -1.12
N ARG A 400 12.57 22.95 -0.23
CA ARG A 400 13.88 22.39 -0.58
C ARG A 400 13.75 20.92 -0.98
N THR A 401 12.98 20.15 -0.23
CA THR A 401 12.71 18.73 -0.51
C THR A 401 11.87 18.56 -1.76
N LEU A 402 10.86 19.41 -1.96
CA LEU A 402 10.05 19.45 -3.19
C LEU A 402 10.93 19.74 -4.42
N GLU A 403 11.79 20.75 -4.36
CA GLU A 403 12.66 21.11 -5.49
C GLU A 403 13.74 20.05 -5.73
N ARG A 404 14.35 19.47 -4.69
CA ARG A 404 15.30 18.34 -4.84
C ARG A 404 14.65 17.17 -5.58
N ARG A 405 13.41 16.84 -5.24
CA ARG A 405 12.66 15.78 -5.95
C ARG A 405 12.37 16.15 -7.40
N ALA A 406 11.98 17.40 -7.68
CA ALA A 406 11.74 17.87 -9.05
C ALA A 406 13.02 17.79 -9.91
N GLN A 407 14.17 18.21 -9.37
CA GLN A 407 15.47 18.11 -10.05
C GLN A 407 15.86 16.66 -10.33
N ALA A 408 15.67 15.75 -9.37
CA ALA A 408 15.94 14.33 -9.60
C ALA A 408 15.05 13.71 -10.68
N MET A 409 13.79 14.19 -10.83
CA MET A 409 12.92 13.80 -11.94
C MET A 409 13.43 14.34 -13.28
N GLU A 410 13.89 15.60 -13.32
CA GLU A 410 14.50 16.21 -14.51
C GLU A 410 15.79 15.48 -14.94
N GLU A 411 16.62 15.07 -13.98
CA GLU A 411 17.83 14.28 -14.22
C GLU A 411 17.49 12.91 -14.82
N TRP A 412 16.46 12.22 -14.30
CA TRP A 412 16.02 10.96 -14.89
C TRP A 412 15.44 11.16 -16.30
N LEU A 413 14.67 12.22 -16.54
CA LEU A 413 14.15 12.55 -17.89
C LEU A 413 15.27 12.82 -18.91
N ALA A 414 16.42 13.33 -18.47
CA ALA A 414 17.58 13.54 -19.34
C ALA A 414 18.23 12.23 -19.81
N ASN A 415 18.07 11.14 -19.04
CA ASN A 415 18.57 9.81 -19.38
C ASN A 415 17.62 8.71 -18.84
N PRO A 416 16.48 8.46 -19.49
CA PRO A 416 15.42 7.61 -18.96
C PRO A 416 15.79 6.12 -19.12
N VAL A 417 16.46 5.60 -18.10
CA VAL A 417 16.85 4.19 -17.99
C VAL A 417 15.99 3.51 -16.92
N LEU A 418 15.49 2.33 -17.26
CA LEU A 418 14.78 1.44 -16.36
C LEU A 418 15.57 0.13 -16.17
N LEU A 419 15.47 -0.43 -14.98
CA LEU A 419 15.89 -1.80 -14.69
C LEU A 419 14.94 -2.80 -15.37
N GLU A 420 15.50 -3.94 -15.74
CA GLU A 420 14.76 -5.05 -16.37
C GLU A 420 15.11 -6.35 -15.65
N PRO A 421 14.15 -7.27 -15.43
CA PRO A 421 14.46 -8.59 -14.90
C PRO A 421 15.39 -9.35 -15.87
N ASP A 422 16.28 -10.18 -15.34
CA ASP A 422 17.05 -11.10 -16.18
C ASP A 422 16.15 -12.18 -16.80
N SER A 423 16.51 -12.68 -17.98
CA SER A 423 15.69 -13.68 -18.69
C SER A 423 15.55 -15.00 -17.91
N GLU A 424 16.58 -15.35 -17.14
CA GLU A 424 16.64 -16.59 -16.36
C GLU A 424 16.14 -16.42 -14.92
N ALA A 425 15.63 -15.23 -14.55
CA ALA A 425 15.27 -14.92 -13.18
C ALA A 425 14.26 -15.92 -12.60
N GLU A 426 14.56 -16.44 -11.40
CA GLU A 426 13.73 -17.45 -10.75
C GLU A 426 12.61 -16.81 -9.93
N TYR A 427 11.40 -17.36 -10.10
CA TYR A 427 10.21 -17.02 -9.32
C TYR A 427 9.74 -18.25 -8.57
N PHE A 428 9.20 -18.05 -7.36
CA PHE A 428 8.58 -19.13 -6.59
C PHE A 428 7.43 -19.79 -7.36
N LYS A 429 6.68 -18.98 -8.10
CA LYS A 429 5.60 -19.40 -8.97
C LYS A 429 5.39 -18.37 -10.09
N VAL A 430 5.05 -18.86 -11.28
CA VAL A 430 4.54 -18.04 -12.38
C VAL A 430 3.06 -18.37 -12.57
N ILE A 431 2.21 -17.35 -12.63
CA ILE A 431 0.78 -17.43 -12.92
C ILE A 431 0.54 -16.65 -14.23
N GLU A 432 0.14 -17.35 -15.27
CA GLU A 432 -0.26 -16.71 -16.53
C GLU A 432 -1.77 -16.49 -16.56
N ILE A 433 -2.20 -15.28 -16.92
CA ILE A 433 -3.62 -14.92 -17.05
C ILE A 433 -3.86 -14.49 -18.50
N ASP A 434 -4.69 -15.26 -19.22
CA ASP A 434 -5.11 -14.92 -20.58
C ASP A 434 -6.33 -13.99 -20.53
N LEU A 435 -6.14 -12.75 -20.98
CA LEU A 435 -7.18 -11.71 -20.99
C LEU A 435 -8.37 -12.09 -21.88
N ASN A 436 -8.18 -12.97 -22.87
CA ASN A 436 -9.27 -13.45 -23.73
C ASN A 436 -10.25 -14.38 -22.99
N GLU A 437 -9.84 -14.94 -21.85
CA GLU A 437 -10.66 -15.82 -21.02
C GLU A 437 -11.53 -15.04 -20.02
N ILE A 438 -11.18 -13.78 -19.72
CA ILE A 438 -11.95 -12.90 -18.84
C ILE A 438 -13.05 -12.23 -19.65
N LYS A 439 -14.26 -12.81 -19.62
CA LYS A 439 -15.38 -12.42 -20.50
C LYS A 439 -16.51 -11.67 -19.81
N GLU A 440 -16.47 -11.58 -18.49
CA GLU A 440 -17.42 -10.82 -17.69
C GLU A 440 -16.69 -10.19 -16.50
N PRO A 441 -17.22 -9.08 -15.94
CA PRO A 441 -16.63 -8.45 -14.77
C PRO A 441 -16.46 -9.42 -13.60
N LEU A 442 -15.42 -9.20 -12.80
CA LEU A 442 -15.08 -9.99 -11.63
C LEU A 442 -15.26 -9.15 -10.37
N LEU A 443 -15.95 -9.69 -9.36
CA LEU A 443 -16.23 -8.99 -8.11
C LEU A 443 -15.71 -9.78 -6.91
N ALA A 444 -15.16 -9.07 -5.92
CA ALA A 444 -14.95 -9.68 -4.61
C ALA A 444 -16.27 -9.68 -3.83
N CYS A 445 -16.74 -10.85 -3.44
CA CYS A 445 -17.98 -11.08 -2.71
C CYS A 445 -17.88 -10.62 -1.26
N PRO A 446 -19.02 -10.34 -0.60
CA PRO A 446 -19.07 -9.78 0.74
C PRO A 446 -18.12 -10.44 1.73
N ASN A 447 -17.43 -9.59 2.50
CA ASN A 447 -16.68 -9.97 3.68
C ASN A 447 -15.33 -10.69 3.46
N ASP A 448 -14.92 -10.95 2.22
CA ASP A 448 -13.58 -11.46 1.90
C ASP A 448 -13.03 -10.92 0.56
N PRO A 449 -11.93 -10.14 0.55
CA PRO A 449 -11.30 -9.65 -0.68
C PRO A 449 -10.72 -10.78 -1.56
N ASP A 450 -10.64 -12.00 -1.05
CA ASP A 450 -10.23 -13.19 -1.79
C ASP A 450 -11.39 -13.87 -2.53
N ASP A 451 -12.64 -13.71 -2.09
CA ASP A 451 -13.78 -14.47 -2.64
C ASP A 451 -14.26 -13.85 -3.96
N ILE A 452 -13.59 -14.19 -5.06
CA ILE A 452 -13.90 -13.65 -6.38
C ILE A 452 -14.94 -14.51 -7.10
N LYS A 453 -15.99 -13.86 -7.60
CA LYS A 453 -16.99 -14.47 -8.47
C LYS A 453 -17.21 -13.64 -9.72
N THR A 454 -17.71 -14.29 -10.75
CA THR A 454 -18.08 -13.62 -11.98
C THR A 454 -19.38 -12.84 -11.82
N LEU A 455 -19.60 -11.83 -12.67
CA LEU A 455 -20.82 -11.00 -12.64
C LEU A 455 -22.08 -11.87 -12.67
N SER A 456 -22.13 -12.88 -13.54
CA SER A 456 -23.30 -13.76 -13.70
C SER A 456 -23.63 -14.57 -12.45
N GLU A 457 -22.64 -14.92 -11.62
CA GLU A 457 -22.86 -15.66 -10.36
C GLU A 457 -23.56 -14.81 -9.28
N VAL A 458 -23.44 -13.48 -9.36
CA VAL A 458 -23.95 -12.54 -8.34
C VAL A 458 -24.99 -11.55 -8.87
N ALA A 459 -25.32 -11.63 -10.16
CA ALA A 459 -26.30 -10.79 -10.83
C ALA A 459 -27.68 -10.87 -10.15
N GLY A 460 -28.38 -9.73 -10.09
CA GLY A 460 -29.69 -9.62 -9.44
C GLY A 460 -29.63 -9.35 -7.94
N THR A 461 -28.45 -9.41 -7.30
CA THR A 461 -28.29 -9.02 -5.90
C THR A 461 -28.71 -7.56 -5.71
N LYS A 462 -29.69 -7.32 -4.83
CA LYS A 462 -30.17 -5.97 -4.52
C LYS A 462 -29.06 -5.15 -3.85
N ILE A 463 -28.89 -3.91 -4.29
CA ILE A 463 -27.92 -2.96 -3.74
C ILE A 463 -28.65 -1.79 -3.08
N ASP A 464 -28.24 -1.43 -1.87
CA ASP A 464 -28.81 -0.31 -1.13
C ASP A 464 -27.94 0.96 -1.26
N GLU A 465 -26.60 0.79 -1.17
CA GLU A 465 -25.64 1.90 -1.26
C GLU A 465 -24.50 1.58 -2.24
N VAL A 466 -23.92 2.61 -2.84
CA VAL A 466 -22.76 2.47 -3.74
C VAL A 466 -21.69 3.49 -3.37
N PHE A 467 -20.42 3.09 -3.41
CA PHE A 467 -19.28 3.96 -3.12
C PHE A 467 -18.26 3.99 -4.26
N ILE A 468 -18.07 5.16 -4.85
CA ILE A 468 -17.06 5.45 -5.89
C ILE A 468 -16.07 6.46 -5.34
N GLY A 469 -14.83 6.02 -5.04
CA GLY A 469 -13.78 6.92 -4.58
C GLY A 469 -12.83 6.31 -3.55
N SER A 470 -11.65 5.89 -3.98
CA SER A 470 -10.57 5.50 -3.07
C SER A 470 -9.20 5.72 -3.74
N CYS A 471 -8.13 5.22 -3.13
CA CYS A 471 -6.81 5.20 -3.77
C CYS A 471 -6.79 4.39 -5.09
N MET A 472 -7.73 3.45 -5.26
CA MET A 472 -7.91 2.67 -6.50
C MET A 472 -8.53 3.47 -7.66
N THR A 473 -8.94 4.72 -7.43
CA THR A 473 -9.63 5.53 -8.44
C THR A 473 -8.78 6.72 -8.89
N ASN A 474 -9.04 7.16 -10.11
CA ASN A 474 -8.45 8.32 -10.80
C ASN A 474 -9.59 9.04 -11.54
N ILE A 475 -9.33 10.23 -12.09
CA ILE A 475 -10.37 11.07 -12.70
C ILE A 475 -11.21 10.37 -13.78
N GLY A 476 -10.62 9.45 -14.55
CA GLY A 476 -11.31 8.72 -15.62
C GLY A 476 -12.49 7.89 -15.10
N HIS A 477 -12.34 7.30 -13.92
CA HIS A 477 -13.40 6.53 -13.25
C HIS A 477 -14.63 7.39 -12.91
N PHE A 478 -14.44 8.63 -12.49
CA PHE A 478 -15.53 9.56 -12.16
C PHE A 478 -16.24 10.05 -13.42
N ARG A 479 -15.51 10.28 -14.51
CA ARG A 479 -16.08 10.58 -15.83
C ARG A 479 -16.92 9.40 -16.35
N ALA A 480 -16.39 8.18 -16.26
CA ALA A 480 -17.11 6.98 -16.69
C ALA A 480 -18.40 6.79 -15.88
N ALA A 481 -18.33 6.96 -14.55
CA ALA A 481 -19.51 6.93 -13.69
C ALA A 481 -20.54 8.01 -14.10
N ALA A 482 -20.09 9.23 -14.42
CA ALA A 482 -20.99 10.29 -14.86
C ALA A 482 -21.71 9.98 -16.18
N GLU A 483 -21.04 9.34 -17.15
CA GLU A 483 -21.71 8.91 -18.40
C GLU A 483 -22.79 7.85 -18.17
N VAL A 484 -22.61 6.96 -17.19
CA VAL A 484 -23.66 6.02 -16.77
C VAL A 484 -24.83 6.79 -16.15
N LEU A 485 -24.56 7.71 -15.24
CA LEU A 485 -25.59 8.45 -14.51
C LEU A 485 -26.44 9.36 -15.41
N LYS A 486 -25.90 9.86 -16.52
CA LYS A 486 -26.66 10.63 -17.53
C LYS A 486 -27.79 9.84 -18.18
N GLN A 487 -27.71 8.51 -18.19
CA GLN A 487 -28.69 7.62 -18.81
C GLN A 487 -29.87 7.30 -17.88
N VAL A 488 -29.82 7.77 -16.62
CA VAL A 488 -30.82 7.43 -15.60
C VAL A 488 -31.89 8.53 -15.52
N ASP A 489 -33.13 8.14 -15.77
CA ASP A 489 -34.31 8.99 -15.55
C ASP A 489 -34.85 8.83 -14.12
N GLY A 490 -35.14 9.94 -13.43
CA GLY A 490 -35.92 9.92 -12.18
C GLY A 490 -35.14 9.74 -10.87
N GLY A 491 -33.82 9.96 -10.88
CA GLY A 491 -32.95 9.86 -9.68
C GLY A 491 -32.54 8.42 -9.36
N LEU A 492 -31.51 8.25 -8.54
CA LEU A 492 -30.96 6.92 -8.26
C LEU A 492 -31.83 6.13 -7.26
N PRO A 493 -32.08 4.83 -7.52
CA PRO A 493 -32.75 3.94 -6.55
C PRO A 493 -31.85 3.58 -5.36
N THR A 494 -30.55 3.87 -5.44
CA THR A 494 -29.54 3.62 -4.40
C THR A 494 -29.02 4.92 -3.81
N ARG A 495 -28.38 4.83 -2.64
CA ARG A 495 -27.57 5.93 -2.13
C ARG A 495 -26.16 5.85 -2.72
N LEU A 496 -25.84 6.74 -3.66
CA LEU A 496 -24.50 6.85 -4.23
C LEU A 496 -23.64 7.83 -3.44
N TRP A 497 -22.43 7.41 -3.11
CA TRP A 497 -21.37 8.20 -2.49
C TRP A 497 -20.22 8.38 -3.48
N VAL A 498 -19.79 9.62 -3.70
CA VAL A 498 -18.71 9.98 -4.63
C VAL A 498 -17.63 10.74 -3.86
N ALA A 499 -16.39 10.25 -3.89
CA ALA A 499 -15.27 10.88 -3.17
C ALA A 499 -14.02 10.94 -4.05
N PRO A 500 -13.74 12.07 -4.73
CA PRO A 500 -12.52 12.20 -5.53
C PRO A 500 -11.25 11.99 -4.70
N PRO A 501 -10.19 11.40 -5.29
CA PRO A 501 -8.99 11.08 -4.54
C PRO A 501 -8.19 12.32 -4.16
N THR A 502 -8.22 13.39 -4.95
CA THR A 502 -7.54 14.66 -4.64
C THR A 502 -8.41 15.88 -4.93
N LYS A 503 -8.04 17.03 -4.35
CA LYS A 503 -8.67 18.31 -4.70
C LYS A 503 -8.47 18.71 -6.16
N MET A 504 -7.42 18.20 -6.82
CA MET A 504 -7.18 18.48 -8.23
C MET A 504 -8.18 17.73 -9.10
N ASP A 505 -8.49 16.47 -8.74
CA ASP A 505 -9.56 15.71 -9.39
C ASP A 505 -10.91 16.39 -9.18
N GLU A 506 -11.24 16.75 -7.94
CA GLU A 506 -12.49 17.49 -7.62
C GLU A 506 -12.61 18.78 -8.42
N HIS A 507 -11.54 19.58 -8.49
CA HIS A 507 -11.54 20.83 -9.24
C HIS A 507 -11.77 20.60 -10.73
N GLN A 508 -11.02 19.68 -11.36
CA GLN A 508 -11.17 19.38 -12.78
C GLN A 508 -12.56 18.80 -13.11
N LEU A 509 -13.09 17.90 -12.26
CA LEU A 509 -14.45 17.37 -12.42
C LEU A 509 -15.52 18.47 -12.26
N THR A 510 -15.25 19.49 -11.45
CA THR A 510 -16.14 20.65 -11.31
C THR A 510 -16.11 21.52 -12.57
N GLU A 511 -14.92 21.84 -13.10
CA GLU A 511 -14.75 22.62 -14.34
C GLU A 511 -15.39 21.93 -15.55
N GLU A 512 -15.33 20.60 -15.61
CA GLU A 512 -15.99 19.80 -16.66
C GLU A 512 -17.51 19.69 -16.50
N GLY A 513 -18.08 20.25 -15.43
CA GLY A 513 -19.51 20.18 -15.13
C GLY A 513 -19.99 18.80 -14.63
N ILE A 514 -19.07 17.89 -14.31
CA ILE A 514 -19.40 16.52 -13.86
C ILE A 514 -20.07 16.53 -12.49
N TYR A 515 -19.68 17.45 -11.61
CA TYR A 515 -20.34 17.63 -10.31
C TYR A 515 -21.84 17.96 -10.45
N ASN A 516 -22.27 18.63 -11.52
CA ASN A 516 -23.69 18.88 -11.77
C ASN A 516 -24.46 17.58 -12.07
N ILE A 517 -23.82 16.61 -12.74
CA ILE A 517 -24.40 15.29 -13.02
C ILE A 517 -24.57 14.53 -11.70
N PHE A 518 -23.53 14.52 -10.85
CA PHE A 518 -23.61 13.91 -9.52
C PHE A 518 -24.74 14.53 -8.68
N GLY A 519 -24.81 15.86 -8.62
CA GLY A 519 -25.88 16.56 -7.91
C GLY A 519 -27.28 16.25 -8.45
N THR A 520 -27.47 16.26 -9.77
CA THR A 520 -28.76 15.96 -10.42
C THR A 520 -29.19 14.50 -10.20
N SER A 521 -28.24 13.57 -10.18
CA SER A 521 -28.51 12.15 -9.87
C SER A 521 -28.90 11.90 -8.40
N GLY A 522 -28.67 12.88 -7.51
CA GLY A 522 -28.87 12.74 -6.07
C GLY A 522 -27.69 12.09 -5.33
N ALA A 523 -26.53 12.01 -5.96
CA ALA A 523 -25.32 11.46 -5.33
C ALA A 523 -24.84 12.37 -4.19
N ARG A 524 -24.31 11.76 -3.13
CA ARG A 524 -23.62 12.45 -2.04
C ARG A 524 -22.14 12.59 -2.39
N THR A 525 -21.69 13.80 -2.65
CA THR A 525 -20.28 14.11 -2.83
C THR A 525 -19.60 14.33 -1.47
N GLU A 526 -18.49 13.65 -1.25
CA GLU A 526 -17.61 13.82 -0.11
C GLU A 526 -16.37 14.61 -0.53
N MET A 527 -15.79 15.36 0.40
CA MET A 527 -14.52 16.05 0.13
C MET A 527 -13.38 15.07 -0.17
N PRO A 528 -12.31 15.51 -0.84
CA PRO A 528 -11.19 14.65 -1.18
C PRO A 528 -10.57 13.95 0.04
N GLY A 529 -10.47 12.63 -0.03
CA GLY A 529 -9.95 11.80 1.07
C GLY A 529 -10.43 10.36 1.02
N CYS A 530 -10.06 9.57 2.03
CA CYS A 530 -10.36 8.14 2.07
C CYS A 530 -11.85 7.84 2.27
N SER A 531 -12.61 8.77 2.85
CA SER A 531 -14.06 8.68 3.04
C SER A 531 -14.49 7.30 3.63
N LEU A 532 -15.44 6.61 3.01
CA LEU A 532 -15.98 5.33 3.47
C LEU A 532 -14.96 4.18 3.43
N CYS A 533 -13.86 4.29 2.68
CA CYS A 533 -12.86 3.22 2.53
C CYS A 533 -12.30 2.73 3.88
N MET A 534 -12.17 3.64 4.86
CA MET A 534 -11.73 3.28 6.21
C MET A 534 -12.87 2.97 7.19
N GLY A 535 -14.02 3.63 7.03
CA GLY A 535 -15.17 3.52 7.93
C GLY A 535 -14.92 4.03 9.35
N ASN A 536 -13.95 4.96 9.53
CA ASN A 536 -13.60 5.55 10.83
C ASN A 536 -14.41 6.82 11.18
N GLN A 537 -15.05 7.43 10.17
CA GLN A 537 -15.85 8.65 10.27
C GLN A 537 -17.25 8.40 9.69
N ALA A 538 -17.49 8.74 8.43
CA ALA A 538 -18.71 8.36 7.72
C ALA A 538 -18.77 6.84 7.53
N ARG A 539 -19.99 6.29 7.61
CA ARG A 539 -20.29 4.87 7.43
C ARG A 539 -21.59 4.73 6.66
N VAL A 540 -21.72 3.61 5.95
CA VAL A 540 -23.01 3.19 5.35
C VAL A 540 -24.00 2.78 6.45
N ALA A 541 -25.27 2.68 6.09
CA ALA A 541 -26.30 2.20 6.99
C ALA A 541 -26.01 0.77 7.49
N ALA A 542 -26.50 0.45 8.68
CA ALA A 542 -26.33 -0.90 9.21
C ALA A 542 -27.09 -1.92 8.35
N ASN A 543 -26.46 -3.08 8.10
CA ASN A 543 -27.01 -4.18 7.31
C ASN A 543 -27.36 -3.81 5.85
N SER A 544 -26.73 -2.79 5.28
CA SER A 544 -26.86 -2.44 3.86
C SER A 544 -26.06 -3.38 2.97
N THR A 545 -26.56 -3.70 1.78
CA THR A 545 -25.75 -4.28 0.71
C THR A 545 -25.12 -3.18 -0.12
N VAL A 546 -23.79 -3.26 -0.33
CA VAL A 546 -23.00 -2.19 -0.94
C VAL A 546 -22.18 -2.69 -2.12
N VAL A 547 -22.11 -1.91 -3.20
CA VAL A 547 -21.02 -2.05 -4.20
C VAL A 547 -20.00 -0.93 -3.97
N SER A 548 -18.74 -1.29 -3.82
CA SER A 548 -17.67 -0.36 -3.47
C SER A 548 -16.46 -0.49 -4.38
N THR A 549 -15.89 0.64 -4.76
CA THR A 549 -14.59 0.72 -5.45
C THR A 549 -13.40 0.77 -4.50
N SER A 550 -13.64 0.71 -3.17
CA SER A 550 -12.58 0.65 -2.15
C SER A 550 -11.73 -0.62 -2.25
N THR A 551 -10.67 -0.71 -1.45
CA THR A 551 -9.78 -1.88 -1.44
C THR A 551 -10.26 -3.05 -0.57
N ARG A 552 -11.11 -2.79 0.44
CA ARG A 552 -11.46 -3.79 1.47
C ARG A 552 -12.95 -3.87 1.73
N ASN A 553 -13.44 -5.10 1.81
CA ASN A 553 -14.81 -5.43 2.18
C ASN A 553 -14.93 -6.29 3.45
N PHE A 554 -13.90 -6.32 4.32
CA PHE A 554 -13.96 -7.08 5.58
C PHE A 554 -15.22 -6.75 6.41
N PRO A 555 -15.71 -7.70 7.24
CA PRO A 555 -16.85 -7.47 8.11
C PRO A 555 -16.73 -6.18 8.90
N ASN A 556 -17.82 -5.41 8.94
CA ASN A 556 -17.92 -4.14 9.66
C ASN A 556 -17.02 -3.01 9.14
N ARG A 557 -16.38 -3.15 7.97
CA ARG A 557 -15.46 -2.14 7.42
C ARG A 557 -16.19 -0.84 7.06
N LEU A 558 -17.08 -0.87 6.07
CA LEU A 558 -17.81 0.34 5.65
C LEU A 558 -18.98 0.66 6.57
N GLY A 559 -19.61 -0.35 7.19
CA GLY A 559 -20.78 -0.20 8.04
C GLY A 559 -21.04 -1.45 8.85
N GLN A 560 -21.78 -1.33 9.95
CA GLN A 560 -22.08 -2.46 10.84
C GLN A 560 -22.96 -3.48 10.12
N GLY A 561 -22.51 -4.73 10.05
CA GLY A 561 -23.26 -5.81 9.39
C GLY A 561 -23.49 -5.62 7.88
N ALA A 562 -22.79 -4.68 7.24
CA ALA A 562 -22.95 -4.42 5.81
C ALA A 562 -22.26 -5.51 4.97
N ASP A 563 -22.93 -5.94 3.91
CA ASP A 563 -22.39 -6.87 2.91
C ASP A 563 -21.85 -6.07 1.73
N VAL A 564 -20.53 -6.14 1.50
CA VAL A 564 -19.85 -5.24 0.57
C VAL A 564 -19.20 -6.02 -0.58
N PHE A 565 -19.67 -5.78 -1.80
CA PHE A 565 -19.00 -6.22 -3.02
C PHE A 565 -17.92 -5.22 -3.42
N LEU A 566 -16.75 -5.72 -3.87
CA LEU A 566 -15.72 -4.88 -4.49
C LEU A 566 -15.78 -5.02 -6.02
N ALA A 567 -15.88 -3.88 -6.72
CA ALA A 567 -16.08 -3.84 -8.17
C ALA A 567 -15.38 -2.63 -8.82
N SER A 568 -15.40 -2.60 -10.16
CA SER A 568 -15.01 -1.44 -10.97
C SER A 568 -15.95 -0.25 -10.77
N SER A 569 -15.48 0.94 -11.14
CA SER A 569 -16.27 2.19 -11.00
C SER A 569 -17.45 2.20 -11.95
N GLU A 570 -17.26 1.66 -13.15
CA GLU A 570 -18.27 1.50 -14.18
C GLU A 570 -19.38 0.55 -13.70
N LEU A 571 -19.02 -0.63 -13.20
CA LEU A 571 -19.99 -1.59 -12.67
C LEU A 571 -20.69 -1.06 -11.41
N ALA A 572 -19.98 -0.34 -10.55
CA ALA A 572 -20.55 0.34 -9.39
C ALA A 572 -21.59 1.38 -9.82
N ALA A 573 -21.29 2.22 -10.83
CA ALA A 573 -22.22 3.21 -11.35
C ALA A 573 -23.46 2.57 -11.98
N VAL A 574 -23.30 1.48 -12.75
CA VAL A 574 -24.44 0.73 -13.31
C VAL A 574 -25.28 0.10 -12.21
N SER A 575 -24.63 -0.44 -11.16
CA SER A 575 -25.35 -0.99 -10.00
C SER A 575 -26.11 0.11 -9.24
N ALA A 576 -25.55 1.32 -9.18
CA ALA A 576 -26.22 2.48 -8.57
C ALA A 576 -27.46 2.89 -9.35
N ALA A 577 -27.37 2.89 -10.68
CA ALA A 577 -28.46 3.20 -11.61
C ALA A 577 -29.61 2.19 -11.52
N LEU A 578 -29.29 0.90 -11.41
CA LEU A 578 -30.29 -0.18 -11.46
C LEU A 578 -30.82 -0.63 -10.08
N GLY A 579 -30.14 -0.31 -8.98
CA GLY A 579 -30.52 -0.78 -7.64
C GLY A 579 -30.20 -2.26 -7.36
N LYS A 580 -29.41 -2.88 -8.25
CA LYS A 580 -29.00 -4.28 -8.18
C LYS A 580 -27.69 -4.46 -8.96
N ILE A 581 -26.98 -5.56 -8.71
CA ILE A 581 -25.91 -6.00 -9.60
C ILE A 581 -26.53 -6.38 -10.96
N PRO A 582 -26.07 -5.78 -12.08
CA PRO A 582 -26.64 -6.02 -13.41
C PRO A 582 -26.37 -7.44 -13.92
N THR A 583 -27.18 -7.88 -14.88
CA THR A 583 -26.77 -8.95 -15.80
C THR A 583 -25.73 -8.42 -16.79
N MET A 584 -24.97 -9.31 -17.45
CA MET A 584 -23.98 -8.89 -18.46
C MET A 584 -24.62 -8.09 -19.61
N SER A 585 -25.85 -8.43 -20.02
CA SER A 585 -26.56 -7.68 -21.07
C SER A 585 -26.91 -6.27 -20.63
N GLU A 586 -27.46 -6.11 -19.42
CA GLU A 586 -27.77 -4.80 -18.84
C GLU A 586 -26.48 -3.97 -18.67
N TYR A 587 -25.39 -4.60 -18.20
CA TYR A 587 -24.10 -3.93 -18.04
C TYR A 587 -23.54 -3.41 -19.37
N LEU A 588 -23.53 -4.24 -20.42
CA LEU A 588 -23.02 -3.85 -21.73
C LEU A 588 -23.85 -2.75 -22.39
N GLU A 589 -25.15 -2.68 -22.13
CA GLU A 589 -26.02 -1.61 -22.62
C GLU A 589 -25.55 -0.24 -22.11
N TYR A 590 -25.32 -0.11 -20.80
CA TYR A 590 -24.78 1.12 -20.21
C TYR A 590 -23.34 1.41 -20.68
N MET A 591 -22.50 0.38 -20.79
CA MET A 591 -21.10 0.52 -21.22
C MET A 591 -20.94 1.00 -22.67
N SER A 592 -21.95 0.83 -23.52
CA SER A 592 -21.88 1.27 -24.93
C SER A 592 -21.55 2.77 -25.07
N SER A 593 -22.11 3.59 -24.18
CA SER A 593 -21.85 5.04 -24.10
C SER A 593 -20.39 5.37 -23.73
N ILE A 594 -19.84 4.65 -22.74
CA ILE A 594 -18.46 4.81 -22.28
C ILE A 594 -17.49 4.43 -23.38
N ASN A 595 -17.72 3.28 -24.04
CA ASN A 595 -16.84 2.79 -25.10
C ASN A 595 -16.75 3.77 -26.28
N THR A 596 -17.84 4.45 -26.61
CA THR A 596 -17.86 5.45 -27.69
C THR A 596 -17.04 6.71 -27.35
N MET A 597 -16.90 7.03 -26.08
CA MET A 597 -16.25 8.24 -25.57
C MET A 597 -14.93 7.95 -24.83
N SER A 598 -14.38 6.73 -24.96
CA SER A 598 -13.31 6.26 -24.08
C SER A 598 -12.06 7.15 -24.11
N GLU A 599 -11.65 7.61 -25.29
CA GLU A 599 -10.51 8.52 -25.45
C GLU A 599 -10.70 9.85 -24.70
N ASN A 600 -11.94 10.31 -24.56
CA ASN A 600 -12.26 11.54 -23.83
C ASN A 600 -12.40 11.31 -22.33
N ILE A 601 -12.96 10.16 -21.94
CA ILE A 601 -13.23 9.77 -20.55
C ILE A 601 -11.90 9.50 -19.83
N TYR A 602 -11.04 8.66 -20.39
CA TYR A 602 -9.80 8.21 -19.75
C TYR A 602 -8.60 9.11 -20.08
N ARG A 603 -8.81 10.43 -20.04
CA ARG A 603 -7.72 11.44 -20.05
C ARG A 603 -7.22 11.66 -18.63
N TYR A 604 -5.93 11.46 -18.37
CA TYR A 604 -5.38 11.62 -17.02
C TYR A 604 -4.99 13.07 -16.75
N LEU A 605 -4.73 13.41 -15.47
CA LEU A 605 -4.33 14.76 -15.10
C LEU A 605 -2.86 15.01 -15.45
N ASN A 606 -2.64 15.74 -16.55
CA ASN A 606 -1.34 16.25 -16.95
C ASN A 606 -1.21 17.73 -16.58
N PHE A 607 -0.62 18.03 -15.41
CA PHE A 607 -0.53 19.40 -14.88
C PHE A 607 0.32 20.32 -15.76
N ASN A 608 1.23 19.76 -16.55
CA ASN A 608 2.01 20.49 -17.56
C ASN A 608 1.19 20.89 -18.80
N GLU A 609 -0.09 20.55 -18.85
CA GLU A 609 -1.04 20.94 -19.91
C GLU A 609 -2.15 21.87 -19.36
N ILE A 610 -2.11 22.21 -18.07
CA ILE A 610 -3.08 23.07 -17.40
C ILE A 610 -2.43 24.43 -17.12
N GLU A 611 -2.90 25.47 -17.79
CA GLU A 611 -2.31 26.82 -17.78
C GLU A 611 -2.05 27.37 -16.36
N GLU A 612 -3.00 27.19 -15.44
CA GLU A 612 -2.84 27.66 -14.05
C GLU A 612 -1.63 27.01 -13.34
N PHE A 613 -1.43 25.71 -13.55
CA PHE A 613 -0.32 24.96 -12.96
C PHE A 613 1.02 25.32 -13.60
N ILE A 614 1.04 25.54 -14.92
CA ILE A 614 2.24 26.00 -15.65
C ILE A 614 2.69 27.36 -15.11
N GLN A 615 1.76 28.32 -15.00
CA GLN A 615 2.07 29.65 -14.48
C GLN A 615 2.59 29.62 -13.03
N ALA A 616 2.01 28.78 -12.18
CA ALA A 616 2.50 28.58 -10.81
C ALA A 616 3.91 27.95 -10.77
N SER A 617 4.13 26.94 -11.61
CA SER A 617 5.44 26.28 -11.75
C SER A 617 6.53 27.26 -12.21
N ASP A 618 6.22 28.16 -13.15
CA ASP A 618 7.17 29.16 -13.62
C ASP A 618 7.47 30.24 -12.56
N ARG A 619 6.46 30.64 -11.77
CA ARG A 619 6.69 31.52 -10.60
C ARG A 619 7.59 30.85 -9.56
N ALA A 620 7.40 29.57 -9.28
CA ALA A 620 8.22 28.83 -8.30
C ALA A 620 9.71 28.84 -8.65
N LYS A 621 10.08 28.74 -9.94
CA LYS A 621 11.48 28.83 -10.41
C LYS A 621 12.15 30.16 -10.06
N SER A 622 11.37 31.22 -9.83
CA SER A 622 11.87 32.54 -9.43
C SER A 622 12.04 32.71 -7.91
N ILE A 623 11.54 31.76 -7.10
CA ILE A 623 11.68 31.77 -5.65
C ILE A 623 13.11 31.35 -5.29
N PRO A 624 13.93 32.22 -4.67
CA PRO A 624 15.30 31.88 -4.32
C PRO A 624 15.33 30.82 -3.23
N LEU A 625 15.66 29.58 -3.58
CA LEU A 625 15.86 28.50 -2.61
C LEU A 625 17.33 28.43 -2.24
N THR A 626 17.67 28.94 -1.06
CA THR A 626 19.02 28.75 -0.49
C THR A 626 19.19 27.29 -0.05
N ASN A 627 20.26 26.63 -0.51
CA ASN A 627 20.72 25.31 -0.09
C ASN A 627 19.75 24.14 -0.40
N VAL A 628 19.45 23.90 -1.68
CA VAL A 628 19.03 22.55 -2.11
C VAL A 628 20.28 21.67 -2.04
N GLN A 629 20.38 20.86 -0.99
CA GLN A 629 21.50 19.93 -0.76
C GLN A 629 20.99 18.50 -0.73
N ASP A 630 21.85 17.56 -1.09
CA ASP A 630 21.62 16.13 -0.89
C ASP A 630 21.40 15.83 0.60
N VAL A 631 20.52 14.88 0.89
CA VAL A 631 20.33 14.40 2.27
C VAL A 631 21.57 13.60 2.70
N ALA A 632 22.01 13.81 3.94
CA ALA A 632 23.23 13.22 4.53
C ALA A 632 23.14 11.71 4.74
#